data_AF-A0A5B8W5W4-F1
#
_entry.id   AF-A0A5B8W5W4-F1
#
_cell.length_a   1.000
_cell.length_b   1.000
_cell.length_c   1.000
_cell.angle_alpha   90.00
_cell.angle_beta   90.00
_cell.angle_gamma   90.00
#
_symmetry.space_group_name_H-M   'P 1'
#
loop_
_entity.id
_entity.type
_entity.pdbx_description
1 polymer ?
#
loop_
_entity_poly.entity_id
_entity_poly.type
_entity_poly.pdbx_seq_one_letter_code
_entity_poly.pdbx_strand_id
1 'polypeptide(L)'
;MLIFFSACGRNQNDKIQRSISTSIDSLKRLIDFHLDVKAVRWEMMTINNEDNRSIPGPNDNTLFAEIEISRIDYNTLKDNFIKGKANIKRDVYLRKDFVKDWFSPKVKSVFYEENEYIRINVPVYELNNEIIGKTYFRDGFFSLIGGDKIFILLDK
;
A
#
# COMPACT_ATOMS: atom_id res chain seq x y z
N MET A 1 41.02 -39.42 -5.93
CA MET A 1 41.09 -38.05 -6.49
C MET A 1 40.57 -38.08 -7.91
N LEU A 2 39.35 -37.61 -8.13
CA LEU A 2 38.98 -36.64 -9.16
C LEU A 2 37.47 -36.44 -9.04
N ILE A 3 37.13 -35.30 -8.44
CA ILE A 3 35.79 -34.77 -8.30
C ILE A 3 35.45 -34.13 -9.64
N PHE A 4 34.30 -34.48 -10.21
CA PHE A 4 33.68 -33.66 -11.25
C PHE A 4 32.35 -33.14 -10.73
N PHE A 5 32.38 -31.86 -10.36
CA PHE A 5 31.19 -31.04 -10.27
C PHE A 5 30.71 -30.77 -11.69
N SER A 6 29.43 -30.97 -11.93
CA SER A 6 28.72 -30.31 -13.02
C SER A 6 27.46 -29.70 -12.42
N ALA A 7 27.63 -28.46 -11.98
CA ALA A 7 26.55 -27.52 -11.83
C ALA A 7 25.98 -27.24 -13.22
N CYS A 8 24.68 -27.44 -13.41
CA CYS A 8 23.98 -26.83 -14.53
C CYS A 8 22.55 -26.49 -14.12
N GLY A 9 22.34 -25.18 -13.93
CA GLY A 9 21.10 -24.53 -14.36
C GLY A 9 19.93 -24.54 -13.39
N ARG A 10 20.06 -23.87 -12.24
CA ARG A 10 18.91 -23.18 -11.64
C ARG A 10 18.45 -22.09 -12.61
N ASN A 11 17.54 -22.41 -13.52
CA ASN A 11 16.64 -21.40 -14.06
C ASN A 11 15.50 -21.21 -13.07
N GLN A 12 15.82 -20.63 -11.91
CA GLN A 12 14.83 -19.92 -11.11
C GLN A 12 14.48 -18.66 -11.90
N ASN A 13 13.56 -18.80 -12.85
CA ASN A 13 12.63 -17.72 -13.12
C ASN A 13 11.79 -17.58 -11.85
N ASP A 14 12.37 -16.98 -10.81
CA ASP A 14 11.64 -16.37 -9.72
C ASP A 14 10.87 -15.22 -10.36
N LYS A 15 9.74 -15.54 -11.01
CA LYS A 15 8.60 -14.64 -11.03
C LYS A 15 8.37 -14.33 -9.57
N ILE A 16 8.88 -13.20 -9.10
CA ILE A 16 8.57 -12.66 -7.77
C ILE A 16 7.05 -12.69 -7.73
N GLN A 17 6.54 -13.68 -7.02
CA GLN A 17 5.12 -13.94 -6.94
C GLN A 17 4.60 -12.74 -6.17
N ARG A 18 3.98 -11.81 -6.88
CA ARG A 18 3.19 -10.70 -6.33
C ARG A 18 2.02 -11.33 -5.57
N SER A 19 2.32 -11.96 -4.44
CA SER A 19 1.37 -12.73 -3.67
C SER A 19 0.63 -11.77 -2.77
N ILE A 20 -0.60 -11.47 -3.15
CA ILE A 20 -1.53 -10.74 -2.30
C ILE A 20 -1.72 -11.58 -1.03
N SER A 21 -1.51 -10.96 0.12
CA SER A 21 -1.71 -11.56 1.42
C SER A 21 -2.99 -11.04 2.05
N THR A 22 -3.68 -11.90 2.80
CA THR A 22 -4.88 -11.52 3.58
C THR A 22 -4.66 -11.66 5.09
N SER A 23 -3.43 -11.95 5.50
CA SER A 23 -3.08 -12.17 6.90
C SER A 23 -2.90 -10.84 7.63
N ILE A 24 -3.74 -10.61 8.64
CA ILE A 24 -3.65 -9.46 9.56
C ILE A 24 -2.34 -9.53 10.34
N ASP A 25 -1.99 -10.70 10.88
CA ASP A 25 -0.76 -10.89 11.68
C ASP A 25 0.50 -10.62 10.85
N SER A 26 0.48 -10.98 9.57
CA SER A 26 1.61 -10.69 8.67
C SER A 26 1.71 -9.21 8.36
N LEU A 27 0.58 -8.50 8.19
CA LEU A 27 0.59 -7.04 8.03
C LEU A 27 1.12 -6.34 9.30
N LYS A 28 0.73 -6.81 10.49
CA LYS A 28 1.16 -6.25 11.79
C LYS A 28 2.67 -6.34 12.03
N ARG A 29 3.36 -7.28 11.37
CA ARG A 29 4.83 -7.36 11.40
C ARG A 29 5.49 -6.28 10.57
N LEU A 30 4.77 -5.69 9.61
CA LEU A 30 5.25 -4.62 8.75
C LEU A 30 4.93 -3.24 9.31
N ILE A 31 3.71 -3.08 9.81
CA ILE A 31 3.19 -1.84 10.38
C ILE A 31 2.45 -2.11 11.69
N ASP A 32 2.69 -1.28 12.69
CA ASP A 32 1.89 -1.30 13.92
C ASP A 32 0.60 -0.51 13.69
N PHE A 33 -0.54 -1.20 13.73
CA PHE A 33 -1.84 -0.68 13.33
C PHE A 33 -2.77 -0.57 14.54
N HIS A 34 -3.21 0.65 14.86
CA HIS A 34 -3.94 0.96 16.11
C HIS A 34 -5.47 0.91 15.95
N LEU A 35 -5.98 0.22 14.93
CA LEU A 35 -7.41 0.04 14.70
C LEU A 35 -7.83 -1.43 14.86
N ASP A 36 -9.11 -1.67 15.13
CA ASP A 36 -9.70 -3.01 15.17
C ASP A 36 -9.94 -3.54 13.74
N VAL A 37 -8.88 -4.13 13.16
CA VAL A 37 -8.89 -4.73 11.81
C VAL A 37 -9.72 -6.01 11.77
N LYS A 38 -10.70 -6.04 10.87
CA LYS A 38 -11.57 -7.20 10.61
C LYS A 38 -11.07 -8.04 9.44
N ALA A 39 -10.55 -7.40 8.40
CA ALA A 39 -9.99 -8.08 7.24
C ALA A 39 -8.93 -7.21 6.56
N VAL A 40 -8.02 -7.84 5.82
CA VAL A 40 -7.05 -7.14 5.00
C VAL A 40 -6.81 -7.86 3.67
N ARG A 41 -6.45 -7.09 2.66
CA ARG A 41 -5.77 -7.56 1.44
C ARG A 41 -4.61 -6.62 1.18
N TRP A 42 -3.39 -7.14 1.10
CA TRP A 42 -2.20 -6.32 0.95
C TRP A 42 -1.13 -6.96 0.07
N GLU A 43 -0.28 -6.11 -0.49
CA GLU A 43 0.84 -6.50 -1.34
C GLU A 43 2.01 -5.56 -1.09
N MET A 44 3.22 -6.11 -1.05
CA MET A 44 4.45 -5.32 -1.07
C MET A 44 5.10 -5.45 -2.44
N MET A 45 5.51 -4.32 -3.01
CA MET A 45 6.29 -4.26 -4.23
C MET A 45 7.63 -3.59 -3.96
N THR A 46 8.69 -4.16 -4.51
CA THR A 46 9.98 -3.49 -4.61
C THR A 46 10.03 -2.74 -5.95
N ILE A 47 10.16 -1.42 -5.88
CA ILE A 47 10.37 -0.57 -7.05
C ILE A 47 11.86 -0.63 -7.40
N ASN A 48 12.24 -1.48 -8.34
CA ASN A 48 13.56 -1.39 -8.97
C ASN A 48 13.58 -0.18 -9.91
N ASN A 49 14.48 0.77 -9.65
CA ASN A 49 14.75 1.92 -10.50
C ASN A 49 15.53 1.50 -11.76
N GLU A 50 14.93 1.65 -12.93
CA GLU A 50 15.63 2.01 -14.17
C GLU A 50 14.95 3.34 -14.61
N ASP A 51 15.59 4.46 -14.94
CA ASP A 51 16.90 4.63 -15.58
C ASP A 51 17.48 6.07 -15.37
N ASN A 52 17.17 6.76 -14.25
CA ASN A 52 17.57 8.18 -14.11
C ASN A 52 17.73 8.73 -12.67
N ARG A 53 18.10 7.89 -11.68
CA ARG A 53 18.46 8.37 -10.33
C ARG A 53 19.96 8.19 -10.09
N SER A 54 20.64 9.22 -9.61
CA SER A 54 22.07 9.15 -9.34
C SER A 54 22.44 8.20 -8.20
N ILE A 55 21.54 7.85 -7.26
CA ILE A 55 21.70 6.69 -6.35
C ILE A 55 20.31 6.19 -5.86
N PRO A 56 19.74 5.09 -6.40
CA PRO A 56 18.68 4.32 -5.76
C PRO A 56 19.18 3.64 -4.48
N GLY A 57 18.42 3.73 -3.39
CA GLY A 57 18.67 2.92 -2.19
C GLY A 57 18.33 1.45 -2.46
N PRO A 58 18.96 0.48 -1.78
CA PRO A 58 18.90 -0.94 -2.16
C PRO A 58 17.55 -1.64 -2.00
N ASN A 59 16.45 -0.98 -1.60
CA ASN A 59 15.08 -1.55 -1.52
C ASN A 59 14.01 -0.43 -1.36
N ASP A 60 13.65 0.28 -2.43
CA ASP A 60 12.47 1.16 -2.43
C ASP A 60 11.22 0.25 -2.42
N ASN A 61 10.65 -0.02 -1.24
CA ASN A 61 9.47 -0.86 -1.10
C ASN A 61 8.22 0.01 -0.96
N THR A 62 7.15 -0.40 -1.63
CA THR A 62 5.81 0.16 -1.48
C THR A 62 4.87 -0.91 -0.94
N LEU A 63 4.06 -0.57 0.06
CA LEU A 63 2.97 -1.41 0.57
C LEU A 63 1.62 -0.83 0.17
N PHE A 64 0.81 -1.67 -0.47
CA PHE A 64 -0.60 -1.42 -0.75
C PHE A 64 -1.45 -2.24 0.21
N ALA A 65 -2.43 -1.63 0.87
CA ALA A 65 -3.38 -2.35 1.70
C ALA A 65 -4.81 -1.83 1.52
N GLU A 66 -5.75 -2.75 1.34
CA GLU A 66 -7.18 -2.54 1.56
C GLU A 66 -7.53 -3.20 2.91
N ILE A 67 -7.97 -2.39 3.88
CA ILE A 67 -8.25 -2.85 5.24
C ILE A 67 -9.73 -2.60 5.55
N GLU A 68 -10.38 -3.58 6.15
CA GLU A 68 -11.70 -3.45 6.76
C GLU A 68 -11.52 -3.31 8.27
N ILE A 69 -12.17 -2.31 8.86
CA ILE A 69 -12.05 -1.95 10.28
C ILE A 69 -13.41 -1.99 10.96
N SER A 70 -13.44 -1.88 12.29
CA SER A 70 -14.71 -1.74 13.01
C SER A 70 -15.44 -0.45 12.58
N ARG A 71 -16.77 -0.49 12.61
CA ARG A 71 -17.61 0.69 12.32
C ARG A 71 -17.39 1.83 13.31
N ILE A 72 -17.02 1.51 14.55
CA ILE A 72 -16.69 2.49 15.59
C ILE A 72 -15.41 3.24 15.20
N ASP A 73 -14.36 2.53 14.82
CA ASP A 73 -13.10 3.14 14.37
C ASP A 73 -13.33 3.94 13.09
N TYR A 74 -14.07 3.39 12.13
CA TYR A 74 -14.38 4.09 10.89
C TYR A 74 -15.09 5.43 11.14
N ASN A 75 -16.12 5.43 11.99
CA ASN A 75 -16.84 6.66 12.34
C ASN A 75 -15.95 7.63 13.12
N THR A 76 -15.11 7.11 14.03
CA THR A 76 -14.17 7.94 14.81
C THR A 76 -13.16 8.63 13.88
N LEU A 77 -12.56 7.90 12.95
CA LEU A 77 -11.69 8.46 11.91
C LEU A 77 -12.46 9.46 11.05
N LYS A 78 -13.64 9.10 10.58
CA LYS A 78 -14.46 10.01 9.78
C LYS A 78 -14.74 11.32 10.53
N ASP A 79 -15.15 11.26 11.79
CA ASP A 79 -15.54 12.43 12.57
C ASP A 79 -14.33 13.28 12.99
N ASN A 80 -13.21 12.66 13.37
CA ASN A 80 -12.00 13.35 13.78
C ASN A 80 -11.32 14.05 12.58
N PHE A 81 -11.29 13.40 11.42
CA PHE A 81 -10.67 13.93 10.21
C PHE A 81 -11.60 14.85 9.40
N ILE A 82 -12.91 14.89 9.72
CA ILE A 82 -13.83 15.95 9.25
C ILE A 82 -13.68 17.22 10.10
N LYS A 83 -13.37 17.09 11.40
CA LYS A 83 -13.26 18.22 12.34
C LYS A 83 -11.88 18.88 12.36
N GLY A 84 -10.80 18.12 12.17
CA GLY A 84 -9.48 18.66 11.86
C GLY A 84 -9.30 18.68 10.35
N LYS A 85 -8.93 19.80 9.73
CA LYS A 85 -8.76 19.98 8.28
C LYS A 85 -7.71 19.05 7.64
N ALA A 86 -7.95 17.76 7.59
CA ALA A 86 -7.08 16.80 6.95
C ALA A 86 -7.60 16.58 5.52
N ASN A 87 -7.43 17.58 4.67
CA ASN A 87 -7.57 17.42 3.23
C ASN A 87 -6.25 17.91 2.64
N ILE A 88 -5.20 17.13 2.87
CA ILE A 88 -3.83 17.62 2.69
C ILE A 88 -3.43 17.63 1.21
N LYS A 89 -4.09 16.83 0.36
CA LYS A 89 -3.94 16.91 -1.10
C LYS A 89 -5.30 16.65 -1.74
N ARG A 90 -5.92 17.71 -2.30
CA ARG A 90 -7.14 17.54 -3.09
C ARG A 90 -6.93 16.71 -4.35
N ASP A 91 -5.69 16.49 -4.79
CA ASP A 91 -5.39 15.72 -5.99
C ASP A 91 -4.09 14.91 -5.79
N VAL A 92 -4.22 13.66 -5.35
CA VAL A 92 -3.13 12.68 -5.44
C VAL A 92 -3.18 12.03 -6.81
N TYR A 93 -2.14 12.26 -7.61
CA TYR A 93 -1.94 11.65 -8.91
C TYR A 93 -0.96 10.49 -8.79
N LEU A 94 -1.37 9.32 -9.27
CA LEU A 94 -0.59 8.11 -9.35
C LEU A 94 -0.44 7.73 -10.82
N ARG A 95 0.62 7.01 -11.19
CA ARG A 95 0.73 6.46 -12.54
C ARG A 95 -0.30 5.33 -12.75
N LYS A 96 -0.68 5.06 -13.99
CA LYS A 96 -1.68 4.00 -14.29
C LYS A 96 -1.28 2.60 -13.83
N ASP A 97 0.01 2.27 -13.83
CA ASP A 97 0.58 1.00 -13.35
C ASP A 97 0.39 0.77 -11.83
N PHE A 98 -0.08 1.80 -11.13
CA PHE A 98 -0.43 1.74 -9.73
C PHE A 98 -1.69 0.93 -9.46
N VAL A 99 -2.70 1.00 -10.33
CA VAL A 99 -3.96 0.30 -10.12
C VAL A 99 -3.76 -1.20 -10.26
N LYS A 100 -3.97 -1.91 -9.15
CA LYS A 100 -3.79 -3.36 -9.09
C LYS A 100 -5.08 -4.07 -9.48
N ASP A 101 -4.94 -5.18 -10.19
CA ASP A 101 -6.08 -6.03 -10.58
C ASP A 101 -6.88 -6.51 -9.39
N TRP A 102 -6.21 -6.75 -8.26
CA TRP A 102 -6.82 -7.28 -7.06
C TRP A 102 -7.60 -6.26 -6.25
N PHE A 103 -7.39 -4.95 -6.47
CA PHE A 103 -8.16 -3.91 -5.77
C PHE A 103 -9.65 -4.18 -5.92
N SER A 104 -10.39 -4.09 -4.81
CA SER A 104 -11.84 -4.30 -4.87
C SER A 104 -12.50 -3.27 -5.79
N PRO A 105 -13.69 -3.58 -6.35
CA PRO A 105 -14.43 -2.61 -7.16
C PRO A 105 -14.63 -1.26 -6.44
N LYS A 106 -14.72 -1.29 -5.11
CA LYS A 106 -14.85 -0.08 -4.29
C LYS A 106 -13.60 0.79 -4.31
N VAL A 107 -12.42 0.18 -4.12
CA VAL A 107 -11.13 0.89 -4.26
C VAL A 107 -10.98 1.41 -5.69
N LYS A 108 -11.30 0.60 -6.70
CA LYS A 108 -11.22 1.04 -8.11
C LYS A 108 -12.18 2.19 -8.42
N SER A 109 -13.36 2.23 -7.79
CA SER A 109 -14.36 3.29 -8.03
C SER A 109 -13.93 4.67 -7.57
N VAL A 110 -12.94 4.75 -6.67
CA VAL A 110 -12.40 6.03 -6.22
C VAL A 110 -11.25 6.54 -7.09
N PHE A 111 -10.82 5.75 -8.07
CA PHE A 111 -9.82 6.14 -9.03
C PHE A 111 -10.48 6.73 -10.27
N TYR A 112 -9.98 7.86 -10.72
CA TYR A 112 -10.41 8.55 -11.93
C TYR A 112 -9.24 8.69 -12.88
N GLU A 113 -9.36 8.15 -14.10
CA GLU A 113 -8.29 8.23 -15.09
C GLU A 113 -8.19 9.64 -15.68
N GLU A 114 -6.99 10.21 -15.66
CA GLU A 114 -6.66 11.50 -16.26
C GLU A 114 -5.37 11.38 -17.07
N ASN A 115 -5.51 11.20 -18.39
CA ASN A 115 -4.41 11.01 -19.33
C ASN A 115 -3.52 9.82 -18.95
N GLU A 116 -2.25 10.05 -18.58
CA GLU A 116 -1.27 9.04 -18.14
C GLU A 116 -1.31 8.76 -16.62
N TYR A 117 -2.18 9.47 -15.90
CA TYR A 117 -2.30 9.41 -14.45
C TYR A 117 -3.66 8.92 -14.00
N ILE A 118 -3.74 8.60 -12.72
CA ILE A 118 -4.94 8.23 -11.99
C ILE A 118 -5.04 9.16 -10.79
N ARG A 119 -6.16 9.85 -10.69
CA ARG A 119 -6.49 10.73 -9.58
C ARG A 119 -7.35 9.98 -8.57
N ILE A 120 -7.07 10.15 -7.28
CA ILE A 120 -7.96 9.68 -6.21
C ILE A 120 -9.06 10.73 -6.00
N ASN A 121 -10.32 10.34 -6.21
CA ASN A 121 -11.49 11.24 -6.16
C ASN A 121 -12.15 11.34 -4.77
N VAL A 122 -11.57 10.70 -3.75
CA VAL A 122 -11.95 10.83 -2.34
C VAL A 122 -10.85 11.57 -1.57
N PRO A 123 -11.18 12.16 -0.40
CA PRO A 123 -10.16 12.77 0.45
C PRO A 123 -9.01 11.81 0.77
N VAL A 124 -7.80 12.34 0.66
CA VAL A 124 -6.56 11.65 1.02
C VAL A 124 -5.97 12.33 2.26
N TYR A 125 -5.51 11.50 3.19
CA TYR A 125 -5.06 11.90 4.51
C TYR A 125 -3.61 11.46 4.70
N GLU A 126 -2.79 12.33 5.28
CA GLU A 126 -1.46 11.92 5.74
C GLU A 126 -1.57 10.90 6.86
N LEU A 127 -0.59 10.01 6.93
CA LEU A 127 -0.51 9.07 8.03
C LEU A 127 -0.07 9.77 9.30
N ASN A 128 -0.73 9.41 10.39
CA ASN A 128 -0.35 9.86 11.72
C ASN A 128 -0.17 8.66 12.65
N ASN A 129 0.41 8.94 13.81
CA ASN A 129 0.68 7.92 14.84
C ASN A 129 -0.59 7.33 15.48
N GLU A 130 -1.77 7.91 15.23
CA GLU A 130 -3.05 7.39 15.75
C GLU A 130 -3.58 6.22 14.90
N ILE A 131 -3.16 6.12 13.64
CA ILE A 131 -3.53 5.03 12.74
C ILE A 131 -2.39 4.02 12.64
N ILE A 132 -1.17 4.52 12.38
CA ILE A 132 0.03 3.71 12.29
C ILE A 132 1.03 4.17 13.34
N GLY A 133 1.19 3.40 14.42
CA GLY A 133 2.08 3.76 15.52
C GLY A 133 3.57 3.71 15.14
N LYS A 134 3.97 2.68 14.38
CA LYS A 134 5.36 2.48 13.93
C LYS A 134 5.40 1.77 12.58
N THR A 135 6.28 2.23 11.72
CA THR A 135 6.49 1.65 10.39
C THR A 135 7.94 1.86 9.93
N TYR A 136 8.43 0.99 9.04
CA TYR A 136 9.72 1.17 8.36
C TYR A 136 9.60 1.97 7.04
N PHE A 137 8.37 2.28 6.62
CA PHE A 137 8.06 3.18 5.52
C PHE A 137 8.20 4.64 5.98
N ARG A 138 8.63 5.53 5.07
CA ARG A 138 8.93 6.92 5.40
C ARG A 138 7.75 7.85 5.13
N ASP A 139 7.06 7.59 4.03
CA ASP A 139 5.96 8.41 3.53
C ASP A 139 4.74 7.53 3.22
N GLY A 140 3.59 8.18 3.03
CA GLY A 140 2.39 7.49 2.62
C GLY A 140 1.13 8.28 2.89
N PHE A 141 0.00 7.65 2.59
CA PHE A 141 -1.31 8.21 2.86
C PHE A 141 -2.34 7.11 3.09
N PHE A 142 -3.50 7.53 3.58
CA PHE A 142 -4.68 6.69 3.59
C PHE A 142 -5.91 7.43 3.07
N SER A 143 -6.94 6.67 2.66
CA SER A 143 -8.24 7.20 2.25
C SER A 143 -9.36 6.36 2.83
N LEU A 144 -10.42 7.04 3.28
CA LEU A 144 -11.68 6.40 3.68
C LEU A 144 -12.50 6.11 2.42
N ILE A 145 -12.68 4.83 2.08
CA ILE A 145 -13.32 4.40 0.83
C ILE A 145 -14.81 4.07 1.01
N GLY A 146 -15.35 4.26 2.21
CA GLY A 146 -16.74 3.94 2.56
C GLY A 146 -16.94 2.51 3.05
N GLY A 147 -18.07 2.28 3.72
CA GLY A 147 -18.49 0.95 4.25
C GLY A 147 -17.38 0.25 5.01
N ASP A 148 -16.87 0.94 6.04
CA ASP A 148 -15.90 0.43 7.01
C ASP A 148 -14.54 0.00 6.42
N LYS A 149 -14.22 0.50 5.22
CA LYS A 149 -12.97 0.22 4.50
C LYS A 149 -12.08 1.43 4.35
N ILE A 150 -10.79 1.17 4.41
CA ILE A 150 -9.70 2.13 4.20
C ILE A 150 -8.71 1.59 3.18
N PHE A 151 -8.15 2.49 2.39
CA PHE A 151 -7.02 2.21 1.50
C PHE A 151 -5.78 2.86 2.09
N ILE A 152 -4.65 2.14 2.10
CA ILE A 152 -3.36 2.63 2.57
C ILE A 152 -2.30 2.40 1.49
N LEU A 153 -1.49 3.42 1.28
CA LEU A 153 -0.25 3.38 0.49
C LEU A 153 0.89 3.84 1.38
N LEU A 154 1.93 3.01 1.52
CA LEU A 154 3.16 3.36 2.22
C LEU A 154 4.38 3.21 1.32
N ASP A 155 5.20 4.24 1.25
CA ASP A 155 6.44 4.29 0.47
C ASP A 155 7.66 4.45 1.40
N LYS A 156 8.77 3.82 1.03
CA LYS A 156 10.05 3.91 1.75
C LYS A 156 11.05 4.82 1.05
#